data_AF-A0A958EB56-F1
#
_entry.id   AF-A0A958EB56-F1
#
_cell.length_a   1.000
_cell.length_b   1.000
_cell.length_c   1.000
_cell.angle_alpha   90.00
_cell.angle_beta   90.00
_cell.angle_gamma   90.00
#
_symmetry.space_group_name_H-M   'P 1'
#
loop_
_entity.id
_entity.type
_entity.pdbx_description
1 polymer ?
#
loop_
_entity_poly.entity_id
_entity_poly.type
_entity_poly.pdbx_seq_one_letter_code
_entity_poly.pdbx_strand_id
1 'polypeptide(L)'
;MHNCNDAYEKYFSYFSGYIEGDINPEIRKEIDLVIADCPACRETLHRMVMVRENLANLNPVATAPDFDRRLHQAIQSAKHGRNLPDLHLPQMTNNWKFPATIAAVILGFTAWFGIFQETTPNAGNGSLQESSMSPSINPPQVERGPALPQSGKQLSEA
;
A
#
# COMPACT_ATOMS: atom_id res chain seq x y z
N MET A 1 31.10 -6.91 -10.11
CA MET A 1 30.19 -5.93 -9.49
C MET A 1 28.78 -6.38 -9.79
N HIS A 2 28.09 -6.99 -8.82
CA HIS A 2 26.66 -7.27 -8.98
C HIS A 2 25.89 -5.96 -8.76
N ASN A 3 24.92 -5.68 -9.61
CA ASN A 3 24.04 -4.51 -9.45
C ASN A 3 23.23 -4.70 -8.16
N CYS A 4 23.39 -3.79 -7.20
CA CYS A 4 22.62 -3.85 -5.95
C CYS A 4 21.10 -3.78 -6.20
N ASN A 5 20.67 -3.15 -7.30
CA ASN A 5 19.25 -3.07 -7.66
C ASN A 5 18.63 -4.45 -7.95
N ASP A 6 19.34 -5.34 -8.62
CA ASP A 6 18.82 -6.67 -8.97
C ASP A 6 18.69 -7.55 -7.72
N ALA A 7 19.65 -7.44 -6.80
CA ALA A 7 19.59 -8.11 -5.51
C ALA A 7 18.44 -7.56 -4.66
N TYR A 8 18.22 -6.25 -4.68
CA TYR A 8 17.14 -5.62 -3.93
C TYR A 8 15.77 -6.16 -4.32
N GLU A 9 15.42 -6.17 -5.61
CA GLU A 9 14.11 -6.68 -6.05
C GLU A 9 13.89 -8.15 -5.68
N LYS A 10 14.94 -8.97 -5.79
CA LYS A 10 14.87 -10.40 -5.45
C LYS A 10 14.62 -10.62 -3.95
N TYR A 11 15.29 -9.85 -3.09
CA TYR A 11 15.26 -10.09 -1.64
C TYR A 11 14.24 -9.23 -0.89
N PHE A 12 13.63 -8.22 -1.53
CA PHE A 12 12.69 -7.31 -0.88
C PHE A 12 11.50 -8.03 -0.24
N SER A 13 10.95 -9.05 -0.89
CA SER A 13 9.85 -9.85 -0.35
C SER A 13 10.22 -10.62 0.92
N TYR A 14 11.51 -10.90 1.14
CA TYR A 14 12.01 -11.63 2.28
C TYR A 14 12.39 -10.74 3.46
N PHE A 15 12.49 -9.42 3.28
CA PHE A 15 12.88 -8.52 4.37
C PHE A 15 11.88 -8.51 5.52
N SER A 16 10.58 -8.65 5.24
CA SER A 16 9.56 -8.76 6.30
C SER A 16 9.79 -9.98 7.19
N GLY A 17 9.91 -11.16 6.57
CA GLY A 17 10.21 -12.41 7.30
C GLY A 17 11.57 -12.38 8.00
N TYR A 18 12.57 -11.73 7.41
CA TYR A 18 13.87 -11.52 8.05
C TYR A 18 13.76 -10.70 9.35
N ILE A 19 12.99 -9.60 9.33
CA ILE A 19 12.74 -8.74 10.50
C ILE A 19 11.90 -9.47 11.57
N GLU A 20 10.89 -10.22 11.14
CA GLU A 20 10.00 -10.98 12.04
C GLU A 20 10.65 -12.24 12.61
N GLY A 21 11.75 -12.71 12.00
CA GLY A 21 12.42 -13.95 12.37
C GLY A 21 11.83 -15.20 11.69
N ASP A 22 10.80 -15.04 10.87
CA ASP A 22 10.12 -16.11 10.13
C ASP A 22 10.72 -16.28 8.73
N ILE A 23 12.00 -16.63 8.68
CA ILE A 23 12.69 -16.93 7.42
C ILE A 23 13.56 -18.16 7.55
N ASN A 24 13.61 -18.94 6.48
CA ASN A 24 14.50 -20.09 6.36
C ASN A 24 15.98 -19.68 6.60
N PRO A 25 16.77 -20.49 7.34
CA PRO A 25 18.13 -20.13 7.75
C PRO A 25 19.13 -20.07 6.59
N GLU A 26 18.92 -20.81 5.50
CA GLU A 26 19.73 -20.69 4.28
C GLU A 26 19.51 -19.33 3.62
N ILE A 27 18.26 -18.89 3.47
CA ILE A 27 17.93 -17.58 2.88
C ILE A 27 18.42 -16.45 3.78
N ARG A 28 18.34 -16.60 5.11
CA ARG A 28 18.88 -15.63 6.07
C ARG A 28 20.36 -15.33 5.80
N LYS A 29 21.17 -16.38 5.59
CA LYS A 29 22.60 -16.21 5.28
C LYS A 29 22.83 -15.46 3.96
N GLU A 30 22.03 -15.72 2.93
CA GLU A 30 22.12 -14.98 1.66
C GLU A 30 21.80 -13.49 1.86
N ILE A 31 20.75 -13.19 2.62
CA ILE A 31 20.37 -11.82 2.93
C ILE A 31 21.46 -11.11 3.76
N ASP A 32 22.07 -11.81 4.74
CA ASP A 32 23.17 -11.27 5.53
C ASP A 32 24.36 -10.87 4.63
N LEU A 33 24.69 -11.67 3.62
CA LEU A 33 25.73 -11.35 2.63
C LEU A 33 25.35 -10.11 1.81
N VAL A 34 24.10 -10.01 1.33
CA VAL A 34 23.61 -8.86 0.55
C VAL A 34 23.64 -7.57 1.38
N ILE A 35 23.26 -7.64 2.66
CA ILE A 35 23.27 -6.49 3.58
C ILE A 35 24.71 -6.06 3.90
N ALA A 36 25.64 -7.01 4.01
CA ALA A 36 27.05 -6.71 4.24
C ALA A 36 27.68 -5.98 3.04
N ASP A 37 27.33 -6.38 1.82
CA ASP A 37 27.92 -5.84 0.59
C ASP A 37 27.20 -4.59 0.06
N CYS A 38 25.88 -4.44 0.28
CA CYS A 38 25.13 -3.30 -0.23
C CYS A 38 24.66 -2.33 0.89
N PRO A 39 25.26 -1.11 0.99
CA PRO A 39 24.88 -0.13 2.01
C PRO A 39 23.43 0.38 1.84
N ALA A 40 22.91 0.43 0.61
CA ALA A 40 21.51 0.83 0.36
C ALA A 40 20.52 -0.21 0.91
N CYS A 41 20.80 -1.50 0.75
CA CYS A 41 19.97 -2.57 1.33
C CYS A 41 19.96 -2.49 2.85
N ARG A 42 21.14 -2.24 3.47
CA ARG A 42 21.27 -2.05 4.92
C ARG A 42 20.47 -0.86 5.42
N GLU A 43 20.52 0.27 4.71
CA GLU A 43 19.76 1.47 5.07
C GLU A 43 18.24 1.23 4.98
N THR A 44 17.78 0.58 3.91
CA THR A 44 16.36 0.23 3.76
C THR A 44 15.90 -0.70 4.88
N LEU A 45 16.67 -1.74 5.20
CA LEU A 45 16.34 -2.64 6.31
C LEU A 45 16.27 -1.90 7.65
N HIS A 46 17.21 -1.02 7.92
CA HIS A 46 17.22 -0.18 9.12
C HIS A 46 15.98 0.71 9.21
N ARG A 47 15.57 1.35 8.10
CA ARG A 47 14.32 2.13 8.04
C ARG A 47 13.08 1.26 8.33
N MET A 48 13.03 0.03 7.81
CA MET A 48 11.92 -0.89 8.09
C MET A 48 11.87 -1.30 9.57
N VAL A 49 13.04 -1.54 10.19
CA VAL A 49 13.13 -1.83 11.64
C VAL A 49 12.62 -0.64 12.45
N MET A 50 13.04 0.59 12.12
CA MET A 50 12.52 1.79 12.79
C MET A 50 11.00 1.93 12.66
N VAL A 51 10.44 1.66 11.48
CA VAL A 51 8.97 1.68 11.29
C VAL A 51 8.30 0.65 12.20
N ARG A 52 8.84 -0.58 12.27
CA ARG A 52 8.32 -1.61 13.18
C ARG A 52 8.39 -1.16 14.65
N GLU A 53 9.51 -0.61 15.09
CA GLU A 53 9.68 -0.13 16.46
C GLU A 53 8.70 1.01 16.78
N ASN A 54 8.52 1.95 15.84
CA ASN A 54 7.54 3.02 15.99
C ASN A 54 6.11 2.48 16.07
N LEU A 55 5.75 1.47 15.27
CA LEU A 55 4.46 0.81 15.33
C LEU A 55 4.26 0.04 16.65
N ALA A 56 5.31 -0.60 17.16
CA ALA A 56 5.28 -1.31 18.44
C ALA A 56 5.13 -0.35 19.64
N ASN A 57 5.62 0.88 19.51
CA ASN A 57 5.50 1.93 20.52
C ASN A 57 4.19 2.72 20.46
N LEU A 58 3.29 2.43 19.52
CA LEU A 58 1.98 3.07 19.49
C LEU A 58 1.20 2.69 20.75
N ASN A 59 0.60 3.69 21.39
CA ASN A 59 -0.26 3.46 22.54
C ASN A 59 -1.37 2.48 22.13
N PRO A 60 -1.58 1.38 22.89
CA PRO A 60 -2.66 0.46 22.61
C PRO A 60 -3.99 1.23 22.64
N VAL A 61 -4.81 1.01 21.62
CA VAL A 61 -6.13 1.64 21.55
C VAL A 61 -6.98 1.04 22.67
N ALA A 62 -7.33 1.86 23.66
CA ALA A 62 -8.26 1.46 24.70
C ALA A 62 -9.63 1.23 24.06
N THR A 63 -10.07 -0.02 24.02
CA THR A 63 -11.42 -0.38 23.60
C THR A 63 -12.36 -0.38 24.80
N ALA A 64 -13.67 -0.25 24.55
CA ALA A 64 -14.67 -0.42 25.60
C ALA A 64 -14.56 -1.84 26.21
N PRO A 65 -14.83 -2.03 27.51
CA PRO A 65 -14.65 -3.32 28.18
C PRO A 65 -15.53 -4.44 27.61
N ASP A 66 -16.58 -4.11 26.88
CA ASP A 66 -17.48 -5.05 26.20
C ASP A 66 -17.27 -5.13 24.69
N PHE A 67 -16.25 -4.46 24.15
CA PHE A 67 -15.95 -4.43 22.71
C PHE A 67 -15.72 -5.83 22.14
N ASP A 68 -14.85 -6.62 22.76
CA ASP A 68 -14.54 -7.98 22.28
C ASP A 68 -15.78 -8.87 22.27
N ARG A 69 -16.64 -8.74 23.30
CA ARG A 69 -17.90 -9.48 23.37
C ARG A 69 -18.83 -9.09 22.22
N ARG A 70 -18.98 -7.79 21.96
CA ARG A 70 -19.82 -7.27 20.86
C ARG A 70 -19.25 -7.69 19.50
N LEU A 71 -17.93 -7.66 19.32
CA LEU A 71 -17.26 -8.08 18.10
C LEU A 71 -17.49 -9.58 17.82
N HIS A 72 -17.30 -10.44 18.82
CA HIS A 72 -17.55 -11.88 18.67
C HIS A 72 -19.04 -12.17 18.38
N GLN A 73 -19.95 -11.48 19.07
CA GLN A 73 -21.37 -11.61 18.81
C GLN A 73 -21.74 -11.17 17.38
N ALA A 74 -21.12 -10.10 16.88
CA ALA A 74 -21.30 -9.62 15.50
C ALA A 74 -20.74 -10.60 14.46
N ILE A 75 -19.59 -11.23 14.73
CA ILE A 75 -19.02 -12.26 13.84
C ILE A 75 -19.91 -13.51 13.83
N GLN A 76 -20.41 -13.93 14.99
CA GLN A 76 -21.28 -15.10 15.10
C GLN A 76 -22.63 -14.86 14.41
N SER A 77 -23.23 -13.68 14.59
CA SER A 77 -24.49 -13.33 13.91
C SER A 77 -24.29 -13.17 12.40
N ALA A 78 -23.13 -12.69 11.94
CA ALA A 78 -22.78 -12.69 10.52
C ALA A 78 -22.63 -14.11 9.95
N LYS A 79 -22.08 -15.06 10.73
CA LYS A 79 -21.96 -16.47 10.34
C LYS A 79 -23.29 -17.22 10.33
N HIS A 80 -24.21 -16.91 11.26
CA HIS A 80 -25.47 -17.63 11.44
C HIS A 80 -26.58 -17.23 10.46
N GLY A 81 -26.21 -16.71 9.30
CA GLY A 81 -27.16 -16.26 8.32
C GLY A 81 -27.62 -14.86 8.66
N ARG A 82 -27.06 -13.90 7.92
CA ARG A 82 -27.95 -12.86 7.44
C ARG A 82 -29.07 -13.60 6.70
N ASN A 83 -30.23 -13.76 7.34
CA ASN A 83 -31.48 -13.54 6.65
C ASN A 83 -31.41 -12.10 6.16
N LEU A 84 -30.60 -11.86 5.12
CA LEU A 84 -30.76 -10.68 4.30
C LEU A 84 -32.26 -10.70 3.98
N PRO A 85 -33.04 -9.68 4.40
CA PRO A 85 -34.41 -9.58 3.94
C PRO A 85 -34.30 -9.74 2.44
N ASP A 86 -34.92 -10.80 1.92
CA ASP A 86 -34.75 -11.32 0.57
C ASP A 86 -34.65 -10.14 -0.38
N LEU A 87 -33.41 -9.69 -0.59
CA LEU A 87 -33.11 -8.62 -1.51
C LEU A 87 -33.19 -9.45 -2.77
N HIS A 88 -34.43 -9.49 -3.27
CA HIS A 88 -34.84 -10.05 -4.53
C HIS A 88 -34.12 -9.25 -5.61
N LEU A 89 -32.78 -9.36 -5.58
CA LEU A 89 -31.89 -9.22 -6.70
C LEU A 89 -32.51 -10.19 -7.68
N PRO A 90 -33.22 -9.67 -8.71
CA PRO A 90 -33.84 -10.55 -9.68
C PRO A 90 -32.75 -11.49 -10.09
N GLN A 91 -32.97 -12.80 -9.87
CA GLN A 91 -32.08 -13.84 -10.35
C GLN A 91 -31.77 -13.43 -11.78
N MET A 92 -30.57 -12.92 -12.03
CA MET A 92 -30.05 -12.76 -13.37
C MET A 92 -29.75 -14.19 -13.80
N THR A 93 -30.84 -14.89 -14.08
CA THR A 93 -30.87 -16.24 -14.56
C THR A 93 -30.01 -16.25 -15.82
N ASN A 94 -28.88 -16.92 -15.69
CA ASN A 94 -28.45 -17.93 -16.64
C ASN A 94 -28.16 -17.49 -18.09
N ASN A 95 -27.86 -16.22 -18.32
CA ASN A 95 -27.31 -15.77 -19.60
C ASN A 95 -25.77 -15.71 -19.50
N TRP A 96 -25.12 -16.88 -19.44
CA TRP A 96 -23.66 -17.06 -19.58
C TRP A 96 -23.06 -16.39 -20.84
N LYS A 97 -23.93 -15.92 -21.75
CA LYS A 97 -23.59 -15.17 -22.95
C LYS A 97 -23.09 -13.74 -22.67
N PHE A 98 -23.39 -13.15 -21.50
CA PHE A 98 -22.94 -11.79 -21.16
C PHE A 98 -21.42 -11.63 -20.96
N PRO A 99 -20.69 -12.53 -20.26
CA PRO A 99 -19.23 -12.42 -20.21
C PRO A 99 -18.57 -12.65 -21.58
N ALA A 100 -19.16 -13.47 -22.45
CA ALA A 100 -18.65 -13.72 -23.79
C ALA A 100 -18.75 -12.49 -24.72
N THR A 101 -19.82 -11.71 -24.61
CA THR A 101 -19.97 -10.49 -25.43
C THR A 101 -18.98 -9.40 -25.01
N ILE A 102 -18.70 -9.25 -23.71
CA ILE A 102 -17.72 -8.28 -23.21
C ILE A 102 -16.32 -8.60 -23.74
N ALA A 103 -15.91 -9.88 -23.70
CA ALA A 103 -14.62 -10.31 -24.25
C ALA A 103 -14.50 -10.06 -25.76
N ALA A 104 -15.56 -10.32 -26.53
CA ALA A 104 -15.57 -10.10 -27.98
C ALA A 104 -15.46 -8.61 -28.35
N VAL A 105 -16.10 -7.72 -27.57
CA VAL A 105 -16.00 -6.27 -27.79
C VAL A 105 -14.58 -5.76 -27.52
N ILE A 106 -13.94 -6.23 -26.44
CA ILE A 106 -12.56 -5.83 -26.12
C ILE A 106 -11.60 -6.29 -27.22
N LEU A 107 -11.69 -7.56 -27.65
CA LEU A 107 -10.84 -8.09 -28.71
C LEU A 107 -11.05 -7.38 -30.05
N GLY A 108 -12.31 -7.09 -30.41
CA GLY A 108 -12.64 -6.31 -31.60
C GLY A 108 -12.07 -4.89 -31.55
N PHE A 109 -12.13 -4.23 -30.39
CA PHE A 109 -11.59 -2.88 -30.22
C PHE A 109 -10.06 -2.87 -30.31
N THR A 110 -9.37 -3.86 -29.71
CA THR A 110 -7.91 -3.98 -29.81
C THR A 110 -7.44 -4.29 -31.24
N ALA A 111 -8.17 -5.14 -31.97
CA ALA A 111 -7.85 -5.46 -33.36
C ALA A 111 -8.06 -4.25 -34.27
N TRP A 112 -9.16 -3.50 -34.07
CA TRP A 112 -9.43 -2.26 -34.80
C TRP A 112 -8.34 -1.21 -34.58
N PHE A 113 -7.93 -0.99 -33.33
CA PHE A 113 -6.90 0.00 -33.00
C PHE A 113 -5.52 -0.40 -33.51
N GLY A 114 -5.18 -1.69 -33.52
CA GLY A 114 -3.92 -2.20 -34.07
C GLY A 114 -3.77 -1.91 -35.56
N ILE A 115 -4.82 -2.16 -36.35
CA ILE A 115 -4.81 -1.90 -37.80
C ILE A 115 -4.76 -0.39 -38.11
N PHE A 116 -5.35 0.46 -37.25
CA PHE A 116 -5.34 1.91 -37.45
C PHE A 116 -4.00 2.57 -37.13
N GLN A 117 -3.16 2.00 -36.26
CA GLN A 117 -1.86 2.59 -35.93
C GLN A 117 -0.78 2.38 -37.02
N GLU A 118 -0.92 1.36 -37.88
CA GLU A 118 0.06 1.08 -38.94
C GLU A 118 0.05 2.07 -40.11
N THR A 119 -0.92 3.00 -40.15
CA THR A 119 -1.00 4.05 -41.19
C THR A 119 -0.46 5.40 -40.76
N THR A 120 0.16 5.53 -39.59
CA THR A 120 0.98 6.70 -39.30
C THR A 120 2.38 6.50 -39.85
N PRO A 121 2.76 7.14 -40.98
CA PRO A 121 4.15 7.14 -41.42
C PRO A 121 4.98 7.73 -40.29
N ASN A 122 6.02 6.99 -39.93
CA ASN A 122 7.02 7.32 -38.93
C ASN A 122 7.66 8.69 -39.27
N ALA A 123 7.01 9.77 -38.83
CA ALA A 123 7.51 11.14 -38.93
C ALA A 123 8.57 11.28 -37.84
N GLY A 124 9.82 11.26 -38.28
CA GLY A 124 10.99 11.09 -37.44
C GLY A 124 11.25 12.20 -36.43
N ASN A 125 12.23 11.90 -35.56
CA ASN A 125 13.11 12.83 -34.86
C ASN A 125 12.45 14.13 -34.37
N GLY A 126 11.60 14.00 -33.35
CA GLY A 126 11.34 15.07 -32.40
C GLY A 126 12.08 14.78 -31.10
N SER A 127 13.16 15.52 -30.84
CA SER A 127 13.85 15.56 -29.55
C SER A 127 12.85 15.60 -28.40
N LEU A 128 12.96 14.65 -27.47
CA LEU A 128 12.28 14.74 -26.17
C LEU A 128 12.89 15.93 -25.42
N GLN A 129 12.24 17.07 -25.57
CA GLN A 129 12.42 18.23 -24.72
C GLN A 129 11.93 17.83 -23.33
N GLU A 130 12.91 17.59 -22.46
CA GLU A 130 12.76 17.38 -21.02
C GLU A 130 12.02 18.58 -20.43
N SER A 131 10.68 18.52 -20.39
CA SER A 131 9.90 19.43 -19.58
C SER A 131 10.08 19.01 -18.13
N SER A 132 11.07 19.62 -17.49
CA SER A 132 11.23 19.65 -16.04
C SER A 132 10.02 20.35 -15.43
N MET A 133 8.90 19.64 -15.29
CA MET A 133 7.87 20.05 -14.34
C MET A 133 8.41 19.73 -12.95
N SER A 134 9.15 20.68 -12.39
CA SER A 134 9.35 20.72 -10.94
C SER A 134 7.97 20.82 -10.29
N PRO A 135 7.54 19.85 -9.47
CA PRO A 135 6.39 20.06 -8.62
C PRO A 135 6.78 21.15 -7.62
N SER A 136 6.22 22.34 -7.78
CA SER A 136 6.26 23.39 -6.76
C SER A 136 5.40 22.91 -5.59
N ILE A 137 6.02 22.14 -4.71
CA ILE A 137 5.47 21.78 -3.40
C ILE A 137 5.56 23.05 -2.57
N ASN A 138 4.54 23.90 -2.68
CA ASN A 138 4.28 24.90 -1.65
C ASN A 138 3.89 24.13 -0.38
N PRO A 139 4.66 24.23 0.73
CA PRO A 139 4.24 23.66 1.98
C PRO A 139 2.93 24.36 2.42
N PRO A 140 1.93 23.62 2.92
CA PRO A 140 0.75 24.24 3.50
C PRO A 140 1.22 25.16 4.63
N GLN A 141 0.89 26.45 4.50
CA GLN A 141 1.01 27.43 5.58
C GLN A 141 0.18 26.89 6.74
N VAL A 142 0.87 26.37 7.76
CA VAL A 142 0.26 26.02 9.04
C VAL A 142 -0.21 27.33 9.65
N GLU A 143 -1.51 27.60 9.50
CA GLU A 143 -2.21 28.69 10.14
C GLU A 143 -2.04 28.52 11.65
N ARG A 144 -1.18 29.35 12.24
CA ARG A 144 -0.98 29.42 13.70
C ARG A 144 -2.31 29.81 14.32
N GLY A 145 -3.00 28.81 14.87
CA GLY A 145 -4.13 29.04 15.76
C GLY A 145 -3.74 29.95 16.92
N PRO A 146 -4.68 30.78 17.42
CA PRO A 146 -4.43 31.76 18.46
C PRO A 146 -3.90 31.09 19.74
N ALA A 147 -2.85 31.70 20.29
CA ALA A 147 -2.20 31.29 21.53
C ALA A 147 -3.23 31.22 22.68
N LEU A 148 -3.36 30.04 23.28
CA LEU A 148 -4.07 29.84 24.54
C LEU A 148 -3.34 30.62 25.66
N PRO A 149 -4.06 31.41 26.48
CA PRO A 149 -3.48 32.12 27.61
C PRO A 149 -2.91 31.13 28.64
N GLN A 150 -1.62 31.25 28.93
CA GLN A 150 -0.99 30.61 30.09
C GLN A 150 -1.60 31.20 31.37
N SER A 151 -2.52 30.45 31.98
CA SER A 151 -3.00 30.70 33.34
C SER A 151 -1.94 30.21 34.33
N GLY A 152 -0.97 31.07 34.63
CA GLY A 152 -0.01 30.86 35.70
C GLY A 152 -0.71 30.97 37.05
N LYS A 153 -0.98 29.83 37.69
CA LYS A 153 -1.24 29.76 39.13
C LYS A 153 0.11 29.72 39.83
N GLN A 154 0.54 30.86 40.37
CA GLN A 154 1.54 30.88 41.42
C GLN A 154 0.96 30.18 42.65
N LEU A 155 1.56 29.05 43.03
CA LEU A 155 1.37 28.47 44.34
C LEU A 155 2.46 29.08 45.24
N SER A 156 2.04 30.00 46.10
CA SER A 156 2.83 30.55 47.19
C SER A 156 2.95 29.47 48.25
N GLU A 157 4.16 28.95 48.47
CA GLU A 157 4.49 28.24 49.71
C GLU A 157 4.63 29.27 50.83
N ALA A 158 4.04 28.91 51.98
CA ALA A 158 4.12 29.57 53.27
C ALA A 158 4.70 28.57 54.27
#